data_AF-A0A965TWA4-F1
#
_entry.id   AF-A0A965TWA4-F1
#
_cell.length_a   1.000
_cell.length_b   1.000
_cell.length_c   1.000
_cell.angle_alpha   90.00
_cell.angle_beta   90.00
_cell.angle_gamma   90.00
#
_symmetry.space_group_name_H-M   'P 1'
#
loop_
_entity.id
_entity.type
_entity.pdbx_description
1 polymer ?
#
loop_
_entity_poly.entity_id
_entity_poly.type
_entity_poly.pdbx_seq_one_letter_code
_entity_poly.pdbx_strand_id
1 'polypeptide(L)' 'MSKLEGTKTLENLMKAFAGESQARNRYTYFASVARKEGFHQIEAIFLETADNEKEHAKLFYKHIVAGLDAESAV' A
#
# COMPACT_ATOMS: atom_id res chain seq x y z
N MET A 1 -21.12 -5.24 4.00
CA MET A 1 -20.60 -5.19 2.63
C MET A 1 -20.94 -6.51 1.95
N SER A 2 -21.25 -6.53 0.67
CA SER A 2 -21.40 -7.80 -0.08
C SER A 2 -20.05 -8.52 -0.16
N LYS A 3 -20.06 -9.85 -0.23
CA LYS A 3 -18.87 -10.66 -0.51
C LYS A 3 -18.20 -10.16 -1.79
N LEU A 4 -16.90 -9.85 -1.73
CA LEU A 4 -16.13 -9.31 -2.86
C LEU A 4 -15.49 -10.41 -3.72
N GLU A 5 -15.59 -11.67 -3.29
CA GLU A 5 -15.07 -12.82 -4.02
C GLU A 5 -15.57 -12.86 -5.48
N GLY A 6 -14.66 -13.05 -6.43
CA GLY A 6 -14.96 -13.08 -7.86
C GLY A 6 -15.29 -11.71 -8.49
N THR A 7 -15.28 -10.61 -7.74
CA THR A 7 -15.59 -9.28 -8.27
C THR A 7 -14.38 -8.58 -8.86
N LYS A 8 -14.63 -7.67 -9.82
CA LYS A 8 -13.59 -6.78 -10.35
C LYS A 8 -12.99 -5.86 -9.29
N THR A 9 -13.80 -5.48 -8.30
CA THR A 9 -13.36 -4.65 -7.17
C THR A 9 -12.29 -5.35 -6.35
N LEU A 10 -12.45 -6.66 -6.06
CA LEU A 10 -11.43 -7.43 -5.36
C LEU A 10 -10.12 -7.49 -6.14
N GLU A 11 -10.17 -7.76 -7.45
CA GLU A 11 -8.99 -7.74 -8.30
C GLU A 11 -8.27 -6.38 -8.27
N ASN A 12 -9.04 -5.29 -8.33
CA ASN A 12 -8.48 -3.94 -8.29
C ASN A 12 -7.85 -3.62 -6.94
N LEU A 13 -8.49 -4.02 -5.83
CA LEU A 13 -7.92 -3.84 -4.49
C LEU A 13 -6.62 -4.63 -4.31
N MET A 14 -6.56 -5.89 -4.80
CA MET A 14 -5.34 -6.70 -4.75
C MET A 14 -4.21 -6.07 -5.58
N LYS A 15 -4.53 -5.56 -6.78
CA LYS A 15 -3.56 -4.83 -7.62
C LYS A 15 -3.08 -3.55 -6.96
N ALA A 16 -3.97 -2.77 -6.36
CA ALA A 16 -3.62 -1.56 -5.64
C ALA A 16 -2.71 -1.89 -4.44
N PHE A 17 -3.07 -2.87 -3.62
CA PHE A 17 -2.24 -3.34 -2.50
C PHE A 17 -0.82 -3.74 -2.95
N ALA A 18 -0.71 -4.51 -4.04
CA ALA A 18 0.58 -4.89 -4.60
C ALA A 18 1.36 -3.66 -5.14
N GLY A 19 0.67 -2.72 -5.79
CA GLY A 19 1.24 -1.47 -6.28
C GLY A 19 1.84 -0.63 -5.17
N GLU A 20 1.07 -0.36 -4.11
CA GLU A 20 1.52 0.44 -2.96
C GLU A 20 2.65 -0.24 -2.18
N SER A 21 2.59 -1.56 -2.04
CA SER A 21 3.67 -2.33 -1.41
C SER A 21 4.98 -2.20 -2.18
N GLN A 22 4.92 -2.23 -3.51
CA GLN A 22 6.10 -2.01 -4.34
C GLN A 22 6.56 -0.55 -4.34
N ALA A 23 5.62 0.41 -4.32
CA ALA A 23 5.90 1.84 -4.26
C ALA A 23 6.67 2.20 -2.98
N ARG A 24 6.20 1.71 -1.82
CA ARG A 24 6.90 1.82 -0.54
C ARG A 24 8.36 1.38 -0.65
N ASN A 25 8.61 0.18 -1.18
CA ASN A 25 9.98 -0.32 -1.31
C ASN A 25 10.83 0.57 -2.23
N ARG A 26 10.31 1.00 -3.38
CA ARG A 26 11.04 1.92 -4.27
C ARG A 26 11.36 3.25 -3.59
N TYR A 27 10.42 3.84 -2.86
CA TYR A 27 10.65 5.10 -2.14
C TYR A 27 11.69 4.94 -1.03
N THR A 28 11.72 3.82 -0.30
CA THR A 28 12.82 3.56 0.64
C THR A 28 14.18 3.44 -0.05
N TYR A 29 14.25 2.87 -1.25
CA TYR A 29 15.49 2.82 -2.03
C TYR A 29 15.92 4.22 -2.49
N PHE A 30 14.97 5.04 -2.95
CA PHE A 30 15.26 6.42 -3.36
C PHE A 30 15.69 7.30 -2.18
N ALA A 31 15.11 7.12 -0.99
CA ALA A 31 15.60 7.75 0.22
C ALA A 31 17.06 7.40 0.48
N SER A 32 17.44 6.12 0.33
CA SER A 32 18.84 5.72 0.48
C SER A 32 19.77 6.35 -0.56
N VAL A 33 19.30 6.59 -1.79
CA VAL A 33 20.08 7.29 -2.83
C VAL A 33 20.21 8.77 -2.48
N ALA A 34 19.11 9.45 -2.13
CA ALA A 34 19.10 10.85 -1.72
C ALA A 34 20.06 11.10 -0.54
N ARG A 35 20.10 10.19 0.44
CA ARG A 35 21.06 10.25 1.55
C ARG A 35 22.51 10.20 1.08
N LYS A 36 22.84 9.29 0.15
CA LYS A 36 24.20 9.14 -0.40
C LYS A 36 24.65 10.38 -1.18
N GLU A 37 23.72 11.08 -1.80
CA GLU A 37 23.97 12.30 -2.56
C GLU A 37 23.93 13.57 -1.69
N GLY A 38 23.64 13.45 -0.39
CA GLY A 38 23.59 14.58 0.56
C GLY A 38 22.27 15.37 0.57
N PHE A 39 21.23 14.87 -0.10
CA PHE A 39 19.91 15.51 -0.17
C PHE A 39 19.01 15.09 1.00
N HIS A 40 19.36 15.48 2.22
CA HIS A 40 18.65 15.03 3.43
C HIS A 40 17.17 15.42 3.50
N GLN A 41 16.78 16.58 2.94
CA GLN A 41 15.36 16.95 2.87
C GLN A 41 14.58 16.03 1.93
N ILE A 42 15.19 15.64 0.81
CA ILE A 42 14.58 14.75 -0.18
C ILE A 42 14.51 13.32 0.37
N GLU A 43 15.53 12.87 1.09
CA GLU A 43 15.50 11.62 1.86
C GLU A 43 14.28 11.58 2.79
N ALA A 44 14.07 12.62 3.59
CA ALA A 44 12.94 12.70 4.52
C ALA A 44 11.59 12.63 3.79
N ILE A 45 11.44 13.34 2.67
CA ILE A 45 10.22 13.30 1.85
C ILE A 45 9.98 11.89 1.28
N PHE A 46 11.01 11.20 0.79
CA PHE A 46 10.85 9.83 0.30
C PHE A 46 10.47 8.85 1.40
N LEU A 47 11.03 9.00 2.61
CA LEU A 47 10.66 8.16 3.75
C LEU A 47 9.21 8.42 4.20
N GLU A 48 8.80 9.69 4.31
CA GLU A 48 7.42 10.06 4.61
C GLU A 48 6.45 9.50 3.57
N THR A 49 6.80 9.62 2.28
CA THR A 49 5.99 9.07 1.18
C THR A 49 5.90 7.54 1.27
N ALA A 50 7.01 6.85 1.58
CA ALA A 50 7.00 5.39 1.78
C ALA A 50 6.08 4.97 2.94
N ASP A 51 6.02 5.76 4.01
CA ASP A 51 5.09 5.54 5.12
C ASP A 51 3.63 5.83 4.75
N ASN A 52 3.36 6.81 3.88
CA ASN A 52 2.03 7.03 3.33
C ASN A 52 1.57 5.83 2.49
N GLU A 53 2.42 5.29 1.61
CA GLU A 53 2.06 4.09 0.83
C GLU A 53 1.86 2.85 1.69
N LYS A 54 2.54 2.76 2.84
CA LYS A 54 2.26 1.71 3.83
C LYS A 54 0.83 1.82 4.37
N GLU A 55 0.37 3.01 4.70
CA GLU A 55 -0.99 3.22 5.21
C GLU A 55 -2.05 3.03 4.11
N HIS A 56 -1.77 3.42 2.86
CA HIS A 56 -2.61 3.09 1.69
C HIS A 56 -2.74 1.57 1.51
N ALA A 57 -1.62 0.85 1.48
CA ALA A 57 -1.60 -0.61 1.36
C ALA A 57 -2.39 -1.28 2.50
N LYS A 58 -2.20 -0.83 3.73
CA LYS A 58 -2.91 -1.34 4.91
C LYS A 58 -4.42 -1.13 4.81
N LEU A 59 -4.88 0.01 4.30
CA LEU A 59 -6.29 0.28 4.06
C LEU A 59 -6.87 -0.68 3.01
N PHE A 60 -6.20 -0.84 1.87
CA PHE A 60 -6.64 -1.77 0.83
C PHE A 60 -6.68 -3.22 1.33
N TYR A 61 -5.66 -3.64 2.09
CA TYR A 61 -5.63 -4.96 2.70
C TYR A 61 -6.81 -5.18 3.66
N LYS A 62 -7.16 -4.18 4.48
CA LYS A 62 -8.34 -4.24 5.35
C LYS A 62 -9.63 -4.45 4.56
N HIS A 63 -9.79 -3.78 3.41
CA HIS A 63 -10.94 -3.97 2.53
C HIS A 63 -10.96 -5.34 1.85
N ILE A 64 -9.80 -5.87 1.47
CA ILE A 64 -9.67 -7.23 0.93
C ILE A 64 -10.16 -8.24 1.96
N VAL A 65 -9.61 -8.22 3.18
CA VAL A 65 -9.97 -9.15 4.26
C VAL A 65 -11.46 -9.05 4.59
N ALA A 66 -11.96 -7.84 4.84
CA ALA A 66 -13.38 -7.64 5.14
C ALA A 66 -14.32 -8.05 4.00
N GLY A 67 -13.85 -7.94 2.74
CA GLY A 67 -14.61 -8.35 1.57
C GLY A 67 -14.63 -9.87 1.33
N LEU A 68 -13.60 -10.59 1.78
CA LEU A 68 -13.52 -12.05 1.73
C LEU A 68 -14.27 -12.70 2.89
N ASP A 69 -14.22 -12.09 4.08
CA ASP A 69 -14.82 -12.60 5.33
C ASP A 69 -16.35 -12.36 5.46
N ALA A 70 -17.03 -11.94 4.38
CA ALA A 70 -18.45 -11.57 4.39
C ALA A 70 -19.45 -12.72 4.67
N GLU A 71 -18.99 -13.84 5.24
CA GLU A 71 -19.79 -14.94 5.77
C GLU A 71 -19.86 -14.98 7.31
N SER A 72 -19.35 -13.95 8.01
CA SER A 72 -19.39 -13.90 9.50
C SER A 72 -20.39 -12.88 10.08
N ALA A 73 -21.28 -12.32 9.25
CA ALA A 73 -22.30 -11.37 9.69
C ALA A 73 -23.70 -12.01 9.68
N VAL A 74 -23.86 -13.06 10.48
CA VAL A 74 -25.13 -13.47 11.15
C VAL A 74 -24.77 -13.94 12.56
#